data_AF-A0A8H3ACG9-F1
#
_entry.id   AF-A0A8H3ACG9-F1
#
_cell.length_a   1.000
_cell.length_b   1.000
_cell.length_c   1.000
_cell.angle_alpha   90.00
_cell.angle_beta   90.00
_cell.angle_gamma   90.00
#
_symmetry.space_group_name_H-M   'P 1'
#
loop_
_entity.id
_entity.type
_entity.pdbx_description
1 polymer ?
#
loop_
_entity_poly.entity_id
_entity_poly.type
_entity_poly.pdbx_seq_one_letter_code
_entity_poly.pdbx_strand_id
1 'polypeptide(L)'
;MFHRLSLFVVASLALFANAQFPTCAQSCVGQASPGSCSLTDNACLCQNASYCNATNDCFRTSCSSADWTSAYNYAVELCNQAGVTQSNCENPPTRKRGLPAVHVKARMQKSRL
;
A
#
# COMPACT_ATOMS: atom_id res chain seq x y z
N MET A 1 57.71 19.18 -7.82
CA MET A 1 57.01 17.90 -7.53
C MET A 1 55.52 18.14 -7.70
N PHE A 2 54.95 17.64 -8.79
CA PHE A 2 53.60 17.98 -9.27
C PHE A 2 52.54 17.16 -8.52
N HIS A 3 51.59 17.85 -7.89
CA HIS A 3 50.49 17.27 -7.12
C HIS A 3 49.55 16.52 -8.06
N ARG A 4 49.48 15.20 -7.88
CA ARG A 4 48.65 14.32 -8.70
C ARG A 4 47.17 14.59 -8.44
N LEU A 5 46.49 15.10 -9.45
CA LEU A 5 45.03 15.08 -9.56
C LEU A 5 44.56 13.61 -9.46
N SER A 6 43.83 13.27 -8.40
CA SER A 6 43.01 12.06 -8.35
C SER A 6 41.54 12.47 -8.37
N LEU A 7 40.95 12.44 -9.56
CA LEU A 7 39.51 12.45 -9.77
C LEU A 7 38.98 11.04 -9.48
N PHE A 8 38.55 10.79 -8.24
CA PHE A 8 37.68 9.65 -7.96
C PHE A 8 36.24 10.07 -8.24
N VAL A 9 35.78 9.89 -9.49
CA VAL A 9 34.37 9.97 -9.83
C VAL A 9 33.71 8.73 -9.27
N VAL A 10 33.08 8.84 -8.10
CA VAL A 10 32.28 7.78 -7.51
C VAL A 10 30.95 7.73 -8.25
N ALA A 11 30.81 6.76 -9.16
CA ALA A 11 29.53 6.47 -9.81
C ALA A 11 28.62 5.73 -8.81
N SER A 12 27.72 6.47 -8.16
CA SER A 12 26.71 5.90 -7.27
C SER A 12 25.68 5.10 -8.09
N LEU A 13 25.70 3.77 -8.00
CA LEU A 13 24.59 2.94 -8.48
C LEU A 13 23.40 3.10 -7.51
N ALA A 14 22.54 4.08 -7.78
CA ALA A 14 21.22 4.11 -7.17
C ALA A 14 20.40 2.95 -7.75
N LEU A 15 20.21 1.89 -6.96
CA LEU A 15 19.23 0.85 -7.28
C LEU A 15 17.84 1.48 -7.12
N PHE A 16 17.25 1.92 -8.23
CA PHE A 16 15.85 2.29 -8.27
C PHE A 16 15.02 1.02 -8.04
N ALA A 17 14.58 0.80 -6.80
CA ALA A 17 13.59 -0.22 -6.51
C ALA A 17 12.29 0.21 -7.21
N ASN A 18 11.99 -0.39 -8.37
CA ASN A 18 10.70 -0.24 -9.01
C ASN A 18 9.68 -0.92 -8.08
N ALA A 19 8.96 -0.11 -7.30
CA ALA A 19 7.85 -0.59 -6.50
C ALA A 19 6.84 -1.23 -7.44
N GLN A 20 6.60 -2.53 -7.23
CA GLN A 20 5.72 -3.37 -8.05
C GLN A 20 5.06 -4.39 -7.14
N PHE A 21 3.90 -4.90 -7.55
CA PHE A 21 3.26 -5.98 -6.80
C PHE A 21 4.16 -7.22 -6.78
N PRO A 22 4.29 -7.91 -5.63
CA PRO A 22 4.95 -9.20 -5.58
C PRO A 22 4.22 -10.18 -6.50
N THR A 23 4.93 -11.18 -7.01
CA THR A 23 4.38 -12.13 -8.01
C THR A 23 3.10 -12.82 -7.55
N CYS A 24 3.00 -13.17 -6.27
CA CYS A 24 1.80 -13.76 -5.68
C CYS A 24 0.57 -12.82 -5.69
N ALA A 25 0.78 -11.50 -5.74
CA ALA A 25 -0.25 -10.47 -5.69
C ALA A 25 -0.66 -9.98 -7.08
N GLN A 26 0.15 -10.22 -8.12
CA GLN A 26 -0.13 -9.75 -9.48
C GLN A 26 -1.47 -10.26 -10.02
N SER A 27 -1.81 -11.53 -9.75
CA SER A 27 -3.08 -12.12 -10.17
C SER A 27 -4.28 -11.56 -9.41
N CYS A 28 -4.10 -11.09 -8.18
CA CYS A 28 -5.20 -10.57 -7.35
C CYS A 28 -5.81 -9.28 -7.91
N VAL A 29 -4.98 -8.40 -8.47
CA VAL A 29 -5.39 -7.10 -9.04
C VAL A 29 -6.29 -7.30 -10.27
N GLY A 30 -6.10 -8.38 -11.03
CA GLY A 30 -6.90 -8.71 -12.20
C GLY A 30 -8.14 -9.58 -11.93
N GLN A 31 -8.19 -10.27 -10.79
CA GLN A 31 -9.32 -11.14 -10.42
C GLN A 31 -10.46 -10.39 -9.73
N ALA A 32 -10.15 -9.32 -9.00
CA ALA A 32 -11.17 -8.53 -8.34
C ALA A 32 -12.02 -7.76 -9.37
N SER A 33 -13.35 -7.78 -9.18
CA SER A 33 -14.26 -7.06 -10.07
C SER A 33 -14.09 -5.55 -9.92
N PRO A 34 -13.75 -4.81 -10.99
CA PRO A 34 -13.56 -3.36 -10.92
C PRO A 34 -14.89 -2.59 -10.85
N GLY A 35 -16.03 -3.28 -11.01
CA GLY A 35 -17.34 -2.65 -11.10
C GLY A 35 -17.43 -1.74 -12.33
N SER A 36 -17.73 -0.46 -12.11
CA SER A 36 -17.77 0.57 -13.16
C SER A 36 -16.41 1.19 -13.48
N CYS A 37 -15.36 0.86 -12.73
CA CYS A 37 -14.02 1.40 -12.95
C CYS A 37 -13.31 0.66 -14.10
N SER A 38 -12.36 1.34 -14.75
CA SER A 38 -11.36 0.64 -15.58
C SER A 38 -10.33 -0.03 -14.66
N LEU A 39 -9.79 -1.19 -15.07
CA LEU A 39 -8.68 -1.84 -14.37
C LEU A 39 -7.39 -1.00 -14.36
N THR A 40 -7.31 0.04 -15.21
CA THR A 40 -6.19 0.99 -15.26
C THR A 40 -6.50 2.31 -14.55
N ASP A 41 -7.73 2.52 -14.07
CA ASP A 41 -8.14 3.74 -13.36
C ASP A 41 -7.95 3.54 -11.86
N ASN A 42 -6.71 3.74 -11.42
CA ASN A 42 -6.35 3.61 -10.00
C ASN A 42 -7.17 4.54 -9.11
N ALA A 43 -7.52 5.76 -9.56
CA ALA A 43 -8.31 6.68 -8.74
C ALA A 43 -9.71 6.11 -8.44
N CYS A 44 -10.38 5.58 -9.47
CA CYS A 44 -11.69 4.93 -9.34
C CYS A 44 -11.58 3.64 -8.51
N LEU A 45 -10.63 2.77 -8.81
CA LEU A 45 -10.43 1.49 -8.12
C LEU A 45 -10.16 1.69 -6.62
N CYS A 46 -9.33 2.66 -6.26
CA CYS A 46 -9.02 2.99 -4.87
C CYS A 46 -10.24 3.51 -4.07
N GLN A 47 -11.27 4.01 -4.76
CA GLN A 47 -12.54 4.41 -4.16
C GLN A 47 -13.59 3.29 -4.18
N ASN A 48 -13.32 2.18 -4.87
CA ASN A 48 -14.19 1.01 -4.90
C ASN A 48 -13.86 0.06 -3.73
N ALA A 49 -14.66 0.15 -2.67
CA ALA A 49 -14.48 -0.70 -1.49
C ALA A 49 -14.58 -2.21 -1.78
N SER A 50 -15.45 -2.62 -2.71
CA SER A 50 -15.60 -4.04 -3.07
C SER A 50 -14.35 -4.57 -3.77
N TYR A 51 -13.80 -3.79 -4.70
CA TYR A 51 -12.57 -4.13 -5.40
C TYR A 51 -11.38 -4.22 -4.45
N CYS A 52 -11.20 -3.18 -3.61
CA CYS A 52 -10.13 -3.15 -2.63
C CYS A 52 -10.23 -4.33 -1.65
N ASN A 53 -11.40 -4.60 -1.07
CA ASN A 53 -11.58 -5.72 -0.14
C ASN A 53 -11.28 -7.08 -0.80
N ALA A 54 -11.79 -7.32 -2.00
CA ALA A 54 -11.54 -8.58 -2.71
C ALA A 54 -10.04 -8.77 -3.05
N THR A 55 -9.38 -7.70 -3.52
CA THR A 55 -7.94 -7.70 -3.80
C THR A 55 -7.13 -7.98 -2.53
N ASN A 56 -7.52 -7.34 -1.44
CA ASN A 56 -6.89 -7.45 -0.12
C ASN A 56 -7.02 -8.84 0.48
N ASP A 57 -8.21 -9.44 0.40
CA ASP A 57 -8.44 -10.82 0.81
C ASP A 57 -7.61 -11.78 -0.04
N CYS A 58 -7.54 -11.56 -1.35
CA CYS A 58 -6.70 -12.35 -2.24
C CYS A 58 -5.21 -12.25 -1.89
N PHE A 59 -4.70 -11.06 -1.52
CA PHE A 59 -3.32 -10.92 -1.05
C PHE A 59 -3.08 -11.80 0.18
N ARG A 60 -3.98 -11.78 1.16
CA ARG A 60 -3.83 -12.56 2.40
C ARG A 60 -3.85 -14.07 2.17
N THR A 61 -4.62 -14.55 1.20
CA THR A 61 -4.71 -15.98 0.91
C THR A 61 -3.61 -16.48 -0.03
N SER A 62 -3.09 -15.62 -0.88
CA SER A 62 -2.17 -16.00 -1.96
C SER A 62 -0.70 -15.73 -1.65
N CYS A 63 -0.42 -14.83 -0.71
CA CYS A 63 0.92 -14.34 -0.41
C CYS A 63 1.35 -14.63 1.04
N SER A 64 2.66 -14.65 1.28
CA SER A 64 3.22 -14.66 2.63
C SER A 64 2.88 -13.37 3.39
N SER A 65 3.04 -13.37 4.71
CA SER A 65 2.77 -12.19 5.54
C SER A 65 3.59 -10.95 5.15
N ALA A 66 4.84 -11.14 4.76
CA ALA A 66 5.70 -10.07 4.29
C ALA A 66 5.26 -9.55 2.91
N ASP A 67 4.90 -10.46 2.01
CA ASP A 67 4.53 -10.12 0.64
C ASP A 67 3.17 -9.44 0.56
N TRP A 68 2.15 -9.95 1.28
CA TRP A 68 0.87 -9.27 1.28
C TRP A 68 1.00 -7.88 1.88
N THR A 69 1.74 -7.70 2.99
CA THR A 69 1.96 -6.37 3.58
C THR A 69 2.60 -5.40 2.58
N SER A 70 3.58 -5.89 1.81
CA SER A 70 4.22 -5.10 0.75
C SER A 70 3.23 -4.76 -0.38
N ALA A 71 2.36 -5.69 -0.76
CA ALA A 71 1.31 -5.47 -1.76
C ALA A 71 0.29 -4.41 -1.31
N TYR A 72 -0.12 -4.40 -0.04
CA TYR A 72 -1.00 -3.35 0.50
C TYR A 72 -0.34 -1.98 0.46
N ASN A 73 0.91 -1.88 0.94
CA ASN A 73 1.63 -0.62 0.94
C ASN A 73 1.76 -0.06 -0.48
N TYR A 74 2.05 -0.93 -1.44
CA TYR A 74 2.12 -0.55 -2.85
C TYR A 74 0.76 -0.14 -3.42
N ALA A 75 -0.33 -0.84 -3.09
CA ALA A 75 -1.68 -0.45 -3.48
C ALA A 75 -2.05 0.96 -2.94
N VAL A 76 -1.72 1.25 -1.68
CA VAL A 76 -1.92 2.58 -1.08
C VAL A 76 -1.07 3.64 -1.76
N GLU A 77 0.17 3.31 -2.12
CA GLU A 77 1.05 4.22 -2.86
C GLU A 77 0.49 4.55 -4.24
N LEU A 78 -0.04 3.57 -4.97
CA LEU A 78 -0.73 3.79 -6.26
C LEU A 78 -1.95 4.70 -6.09
N CYS A 79 -2.73 4.52 -5.02
CA CYS A 79 -3.84 5.41 -4.72
C CYS A 79 -3.38 6.85 -4.47
N ASN A 80 -2.30 7.03 -3.70
CA ASN A 80 -1.74 8.36 -3.42
C ASN A 80 -1.21 9.03 -4.69
N GLN A 81 -0.53 8.28 -5.57
CA GLN A 81 -0.07 8.77 -6.87
C GLN A 81 -1.24 9.18 -7.79
N ALA A 82 -2.38 8.51 -7.66
CA ALA A 82 -3.63 8.84 -8.34
C ALA A 82 -4.42 9.98 -7.65
N GLY A 83 -3.89 10.60 -6.59
CA GLY A 83 -4.52 11.70 -5.85
C GLY A 83 -5.54 11.26 -4.78
N VAL A 84 -5.68 9.96 -4.51
CA VAL A 84 -6.60 9.41 -3.52
C VAL A 84 -5.86 9.14 -2.20
N THR A 85 -5.89 10.11 -1.30
CA THR A 85 -5.24 10.04 0.02
C THR A 85 -6.08 9.33 1.09
N GLN A 86 -7.36 9.07 0.80
CA GLN A 86 -8.27 8.26 1.63
C GLN A 86 -8.81 7.12 0.77
N SER A 87 -8.01 6.07 0.58
CA SER A 87 -8.39 4.91 -0.22
C SER A 87 -9.10 3.84 0.61
N ASN A 88 -9.90 3.01 -0.05
CA ASN A 88 -10.49 1.81 0.57
C ASN A 88 -9.54 0.60 0.56
N CYS A 89 -8.34 0.75 0.01
CA CYS A 89 -7.37 -0.33 -0.17
C CYS A 89 -6.42 -0.51 1.02
N GLU A 90 -6.47 0.38 2.03
CA GLU A 90 -5.77 0.19 3.30
C GLU A 90 -6.30 -1.04 4.08
N ASN A 91 -5.41 -1.77 4.76
CA ASN A 91 -5.79 -2.87 5.65
C ASN A 91 -5.24 -2.68 7.07
N PRO A 92 -6.10 -2.77 8.11
CA PRO A 92 -7.55 -2.76 8.00
C PRO A 92 -8.03 -1.41 7.43
N PRO A 93 -9.20 -1.35 6.76
CA PRO A 93 -9.76 -0.10 6.28
C PRO A 93 -9.91 0.84 7.47
N THR A 94 -9.02 1.82 7.59
CA THR A 94 -9.08 2.76 8.70
C THR A 94 -10.29 3.64 8.45
N ARG A 95 -11.37 3.46 9.22
CA ARG A 95 -12.46 4.44 9.24
C ARG A 95 -11.85 5.76 9.66
N LYS A 96 -11.61 6.63 8.68
CA LYS A 96 -11.20 8.03 8.80
C LYS A 96 -9.95 8.23 9.67
N ARG A 97 -8.82 8.44 8.99
CA ARG A 97 -7.65 9.19 9.48
C ARG A 97 -8.08 10.63 9.82
N GLY A 98 -8.78 10.75 10.94
CA GLY A 98 -9.40 11.94 11.49
C GLY A 98 -9.89 11.73 12.91
N LEU A 99 -9.83 10.49 13.44
CA LEU A 99 -10.02 10.23 14.86
C LEU A 99 -8.66 10.33 15.57
N PRO A 100 -8.40 11.34 16.42
CA PRO A 100 -7.26 11.29 17.32
C PRO A 100 -7.41 10.05 18.21
N ALA A 101 -6.29 9.36 18.45
CA ALA A 101 -6.18 8.09 19.19
C ALA A 101 -6.50 8.19 20.71
N VAL A 102 -7.52 8.96 21.09
CA VAL A 102 -7.91 9.24 22.48
C VAL A 102 -9.01 8.29 22.98
N HIS A 103 -9.84 7.70 22.11
CA HIS A 103 -11.03 6.95 22.55
C HIS A 103 -10.91 5.42 22.65
N VAL A 104 -9.78 4.80 22.28
CA VAL A 104 -9.61 3.34 22.41
C VAL A 104 -9.43 2.90 23.88
N LYS A 105 -9.08 3.80 24.81
CA LYS A 105 -8.87 3.44 26.22
C LYS A 105 -10.15 3.33 27.07
N ALA A 106 -11.34 3.70 26.57
CA ALA A 106 -12.53 3.83 27.41
C ALA A 106 -13.35 2.54 27.65
N ARG A 107 -13.06 1.41 26.97
CA ARG A 107 -13.85 0.16 27.12
C ARG A 107 -13.15 -0.99 27.87
N MET A 108 -12.08 -0.73 28.62
CA MET A 108 -11.37 -1.76 29.40
C MET A 108 -11.29 -1.47 30.92
N GLN A 109 -11.98 -0.44 31.43
CA GLN A 109 -11.99 -0.14 32.88
C GLN A 109 -13.35 -0.37 33.57
N LYS A 110 -14.41 -0.74 32.84
CA LYS A 110 -15.76 -0.92 33.41
C LYS A 110 -16.11 -2.39 33.70
N SER A 111 -15.13 -3.14 34.20
CA SER A 111 -15.32 -4.50 34.76
C SER A 111 -14.65 -4.69 36.13
N ARG A 112 -14.18 -3.61 36.75
CA ARG A 112 -13.77 -3.59 38.16
C ARG A 112 -14.55 -2.50 38.89
N LEU A 113 -15.77 -2.84 39.28
CA LEU A 113 -16.52 -2.31 40.41
C LEU A 113 -17.69 -3.25 40.64
#